data_AF-A0A2M6WUN3-F1
#
_entry.id   AF-A0A2M6WUN3-F1
#
_cell.length_a   1.000
_cell.length_b   1.000
_cell.length_c   1.000
_cell.angle_alpha   90.00
_cell.angle_beta   90.00
_cell.angle_gamma   90.00
#
_symmetry.space_group_name_H-M   'P 1'
#
loop_
_entity.id
_entity.type
_entity.pdbx_description
1 polymer ?
#
loop_
_entity_poly.entity_id
_entity_poly.type
_entity_poly.pdbx_seq_one_letter_code
_entity_poly.pdbx_strand_id
1 'polypeptide(L)'
;MKAATKKTKVVSSGRDYTKYEFNGNVYGKGRLVLAVINNFVTQNPNVSLTMMKTIFDKNIVSISKKDKESKRRFFTKELIKIGNKKNIMVTNQWSKDNISEFIKFVRKNLKENIVVC
;
A
#
# COMPACT_ATOMS: atom_id res chain seq x y z
N MET A 1 -10.32 -52.63 2.56
CA MET A 1 -10.55 -51.59 1.55
C MET A 1 -10.09 -50.24 2.11
N LYS A 2 -8.96 -49.70 1.64
CA LYS A 2 -8.46 -48.38 2.07
C LYS A 2 -8.76 -47.36 0.97
N ALA A 3 -9.77 -46.52 1.17
CA ALA A 3 -10.01 -45.38 0.30
C ALA A 3 -9.17 -44.20 0.80
N ALA A 4 -8.05 -43.92 0.12
CA ALA A 4 -7.31 -42.69 0.31
C ALA A 4 -8.08 -41.55 -0.37
N THR A 5 -8.79 -40.74 0.43
CA THR A 5 -9.41 -39.51 -0.04
C THR A 5 -8.31 -38.49 -0.29
N LYS A 6 -7.94 -38.28 -1.57
CA LYS A 6 -7.13 -37.14 -1.99
C LYS A 6 -7.85 -35.86 -1.57
N LYS A 7 -7.29 -35.11 -0.61
CA LYS A 7 -7.71 -33.74 -0.29
C LYS A 7 -7.37 -32.86 -1.50
N THR A 8 -8.33 -32.70 -2.40
CA THR A 8 -8.25 -31.72 -3.49
C THR A 8 -8.24 -30.33 -2.85
N LYS A 9 -7.10 -29.63 -2.97
CA LYS A 9 -6.94 -28.25 -2.53
C LYS A 9 -7.85 -27.38 -3.41
N VAL A 10 -9.01 -26.98 -2.88
CA VAL A 10 -9.90 -26.03 -3.54
C VAL A 10 -9.13 -24.71 -3.66
N VAL A 11 -8.59 -24.44 -4.84
CA VAL A 11 -7.98 -23.14 -5.14
C VAL A 11 -9.15 -22.19 -5.39
N SER A 12 -9.70 -21.62 -4.32
CA SER A 12 -10.65 -20.53 -4.45
C SER A 12 -9.95 -19.38 -5.15
N SER A 13 -10.33 -19.08 -6.39
CA SER A 13 -10.02 -17.83 -7.11
C SER A 13 -10.72 -16.62 -6.47
N GLY A 14 -10.86 -16.63 -5.15
CA GLY A 14 -11.51 -15.61 -4.36
C GLY A 14 -10.64 -14.37 -4.33
N ARG A 15 -11.23 -13.23 -4.70
CA ARG A 15 -10.61 -11.92 -4.45
C ARG A 15 -10.24 -11.83 -2.97
N ASP A 16 -9.01 -11.41 -2.70
CA ASP A 16 -8.52 -11.23 -1.34
C ASP A 16 -9.06 -9.91 -0.76
N TYR A 17 -9.95 -10.03 0.23
CA TYR A 17 -10.59 -8.93 0.94
C TYR A 17 -9.94 -8.61 2.30
N THR A 18 -8.75 -9.15 2.58
CA THR A 18 -8.02 -8.92 3.84
C THR A 18 -7.96 -7.42 4.18
N LYS A 19 -8.25 -7.13 5.46
CA LYS A 19 -8.27 -5.78 6.02
C LYS A 19 -7.11 -5.59 6.98
N TYR A 20 -6.77 -4.33 7.20
CA TYR A 20 -5.64 -3.94 8.02
C TYR A 20 -6.02 -2.76 8.88
N GLU A 21 -5.71 -2.84 10.16
CA GLU A 21 -5.85 -1.73 11.07
C GLU A 21 -4.56 -0.92 11.14
N PHE A 22 -4.68 0.39 11.03
CA PHE A 22 -3.58 1.34 11.17
C PHE A 22 -4.13 2.63 11.78
N ASN A 23 -3.50 3.13 12.85
CA ASN A 23 -3.94 4.32 13.59
C ASN A 23 -5.45 4.32 13.93
N GLY A 24 -5.95 3.18 14.44
CA GLY A 24 -7.35 3.00 14.85
C GLY A 24 -8.37 2.93 13.70
N ASN A 25 -7.91 2.87 12.45
CA ASN A 25 -8.77 2.83 11.26
C ASN A 25 -8.53 1.55 10.46
N VAL A 26 -9.59 1.01 9.85
CA VAL A 26 -9.53 -0.23 9.05
C VAL A 26 -9.49 0.07 7.56
N TYR A 27 -8.49 -0.48 6.88
CA TYR A 27 -8.21 -0.24 5.47
C TYR A 27 -8.13 -1.53 4.66
N GLY A 28 -8.44 -1.45 3.36
CA GLY A 28 -7.97 -2.45 2.39
C GLY A 28 -6.54 -2.16 1.93
N LYS A 29 -5.87 -3.12 1.29
CA LYS A 29 -4.45 -3.06 0.86
C LYS A 29 -3.99 -1.69 0.33
N GLY A 30 -4.53 -1.23 -0.80
CA GLY A 30 -4.10 0.06 -1.39
C GLY A 30 -4.41 1.28 -0.51
N ARG A 31 -5.50 1.23 0.26
CA ARG A 31 -5.88 2.29 1.20
C ARG A 31 -4.95 2.35 2.41
N LEU A 32 -4.50 1.19 2.90
CA LEU A 32 -3.50 1.10 3.96
C LEU A 32 -2.23 1.82 3.51
N VAL A 33 -1.73 1.51 2.31
CA VAL A 33 -0.49 2.14 1.81
C VAL A 33 -0.67 3.65 1.67
N LEU A 34 -1.80 4.10 1.12
CA LEU A 34 -2.10 5.53 1.05
C LEU A 34 -2.09 6.19 2.44
N ALA A 35 -2.70 5.56 3.44
CA ALA A 35 -2.75 6.06 4.82
C ALA A 35 -1.36 6.13 5.46
N VAL A 36 -0.53 5.09 5.28
CA VAL A 36 0.85 5.04 5.80
C VAL A 36 1.72 6.13 5.15
N ILE A 37 1.67 6.27 3.83
CA ILE A 37 2.44 7.30 3.12
C ILE A 37 1.98 8.70 3.55
N ASN A 38 0.68 8.92 3.70
CA ASN A 38 0.15 10.21 4.16
C ASN A 38 0.63 10.53 5.59
N ASN A 39 0.52 9.56 6.51
CA ASN A 39 1.01 9.70 7.89
C ASN A 39 2.53 10.02 7.92
N PHE A 40 3.32 9.32 7.12
CA PHE A 40 4.76 9.56 7.02
C PHE A 40 5.08 10.99 6.55
N VAL A 41 4.35 11.53 5.57
CA VAL A 41 4.53 12.93 5.12
C VAL A 41 4.12 13.92 6.19
N THR A 42 3.00 13.67 6.86
CA THR A 42 2.53 14.54 7.94
C THR A 42 3.55 14.63 9.07
N GLN A 43 4.20 13.51 9.40
CA GLN A 43 5.28 13.47 10.39
C GLN A 43 6.60 14.07 9.86
N ASN A 44 6.82 14.08 8.54
CA ASN A 44 8.05 14.53 7.90
C ASN A 44 7.78 15.59 6.81
N PRO A 45 7.43 16.84 7.17
CA PRO A 45 6.95 17.85 6.22
C PRO A 45 8.00 18.25 5.16
N ASN A 46 9.28 18.06 5.45
CA ASN A 46 10.40 18.40 4.56
C ASN A 46 10.81 17.24 3.62
N VAL A 47 10.06 16.15 3.57
CA VAL A 47 10.41 15.01 2.72
C VAL A 47 10.26 15.35 1.24
N SER A 48 11.27 14.99 0.46
CA SER A 48 11.26 15.13 -1.00
C SER A 48 10.76 13.85 -1.68
N LEU A 49 10.27 13.96 -2.92
CA LEU A 49 9.90 12.80 -3.73
C LEU A 49 11.07 11.83 -3.90
N THR A 50 12.29 12.33 -4.06
CA THR A 50 13.49 11.50 -4.22
C THR A 50 13.69 10.65 -2.97
N MET A 51 13.61 11.27 -1.79
CA MET A 51 13.74 10.56 -0.52
C MET A 51 12.64 9.51 -0.36
N MET A 52 11.39 9.84 -0.72
CA MET A 52 10.32 8.86 -0.70
C MET A 52 10.56 7.67 -1.61
N LYS A 53 11.11 7.88 -2.82
CA LYS A 53 11.42 6.80 -3.75
C LYS A 53 12.62 5.96 -3.31
N THR A 54 13.45 6.51 -2.43
CA THR A 54 14.55 5.80 -1.78
C THR A 54 14.05 4.97 -0.60
N ILE A 55 13.10 5.49 0.17
CA ILE A 55 12.51 4.82 1.34
C ILE A 55 11.50 3.75 0.89
N PHE A 56 10.54 4.16 0.06
CA PHE A 56 9.49 3.35 -0.51
C PHE A 56 9.85 3.09 -1.97
N ASP A 57 9.85 1.83 -2.41
CA ASP A 57 10.20 1.45 -3.77
C ASP A 57 9.65 2.43 -4.82
N LYS A 58 10.45 2.68 -5.86
CA LYS A 58 10.20 3.70 -6.92
C LYS A 58 8.79 3.67 -7.53
N ASN A 59 8.13 2.52 -7.50
CA ASN A 59 6.82 2.28 -8.11
C ASN A 59 5.63 2.55 -7.17
N ILE A 60 5.86 2.79 -5.87
CA ILE A 60 4.80 3.05 -4.90
C ILE A 60 4.27 4.49 -5.04
N VAL A 61 5.19 5.45 -5.22
CA VAL A 61 4.89 6.88 -5.29
C VAL A 61 5.31 7.49 -6.63
N SER A 62 4.45 8.35 -7.19
CA SER A 62 4.75 9.07 -8.44
C SER A 62 4.24 10.51 -8.38
N ILE A 63 4.83 11.39 -9.20
CA ILE A 63 4.33 12.77 -9.37
C ILE A 63 2.95 12.70 -10.01
N SER A 64 1.99 13.46 -9.48
CA SER A 64 0.65 13.60 -10.06
C SER A 64 0.71 13.92 -11.55
N LYS A 65 0.07 13.09 -12.37
CA LYS A 65 -0.09 13.25 -13.82
C LYS A 65 -1.55 13.03 -14.20
N LYS A 66 -2.02 13.77 -15.19
CA LYS A 66 -3.42 13.72 -15.67
C LYS A 66 -3.58 12.81 -16.89
N ASP A 67 -2.99 11.63 -16.88
CA ASP A 67 -3.11 10.65 -17.96
C ASP A 67 -4.03 9.47 -17.58
N LYS A 68 -4.48 8.71 -18.59
CA LYS A 68 -5.41 7.58 -18.40
C LYS A 68 -4.78 6.44 -17.59
N GLU A 69 -3.48 6.20 -17.74
CA GLU A 69 -2.78 5.11 -17.05
C GLU A 69 -2.66 5.40 -15.55
N SER A 70 -2.29 6.64 -15.20
CA SER A 70 -2.25 7.12 -13.83
C SER A 70 -3.59 6.97 -13.13
N LYS A 71 -4.71 7.29 -13.80
CA LYS A 71 -6.07 7.10 -13.25
C LYS A 71 -6.42 5.64 -12.96
N ARG A 72 -5.83 4.68 -13.70
CA ARG A 72 -6.07 3.24 -13.48
C ARG A 72 -5.19 2.68 -12.37
N ARG A 73 -3.93 3.11 -12.30
CA ARG A 73 -2.91 2.51 -11.42
C ARG A 73 -2.70 3.25 -10.10
N PHE A 74 -3.17 4.48 -9.96
CA PHE A 74 -2.92 5.31 -8.78
C PHE A 74 -4.18 5.98 -8.24
N PHE A 75 -4.15 6.39 -6.97
CA PHE A 75 -5.16 7.22 -6.34
C PHE A 75 -5.03 8.68 -6.81
N THR A 76 -5.61 9.01 -7.96
CA THR A 76 -5.52 10.38 -8.53
C THR A 76 -6.45 11.40 -7.87
N LYS A 77 -7.40 10.96 -7.04
CA LYS A 77 -8.32 11.83 -6.29
C LYS A 77 -7.80 12.20 -4.90
N GLU A 78 -6.89 11.39 -4.36
CA GLU A 78 -6.34 11.53 -3.00
C GLU A 78 -4.84 11.79 -3.11
N LEU A 79 -4.51 12.99 -3.60
CA LEU A 79 -3.13 13.41 -3.80
C LEU A 79 -2.51 13.87 -2.48
N ILE A 80 -1.28 13.45 -2.22
CA ILE A 80 -0.52 13.87 -1.04
C ILE A 80 0.40 15.02 -1.43
N LYS A 81 0.38 16.10 -0.66
CA LYS A 81 1.25 17.27 -0.85
C LYS A 81 2.58 17.03 -0.14
N ILE A 82 3.69 17.19 -0.83
CA ILE A 82 5.04 17.15 -0.26
C ILE A 82 5.80 18.44 -0.58
N GLY A 83 6.41 19.03 0.45
CA GLY A 83 7.15 20.28 0.39
C GLY A 83 6.37 21.42 -0.27
N ASN A 84 7.08 22.27 -1.03
CA ASN A 84 6.59 23.60 -1.41
C ASN A 84 5.55 23.68 -2.53
N LYS A 85 5.08 22.56 -3.14
CA LYS A 85 3.94 22.51 -4.12
C LYS A 85 3.77 21.18 -4.88
N LYS A 86 4.53 20.12 -4.59
CA LYS A 86 4.45 18.88 -5.39
C LYS A 86 3.33 17.98 -4.87
N ASN A 87 2.41 17.62 -5.76
CA ASN A 87 1.40 16.60 -5.50
C ASN A 87 1.92 15.25 -5.98
N ILE A 88 1.87 14.26 -5.10
CA ILE A 88 2.16 12.87 -5.44
C ILE A 88 0.90 12.02 -5.38
N MET A 89 0.95 10.91 -6.10
CA MET A 89 -0.05 9.86 -6.08
C MET A 89 0.57 8.53 -5.67
N VAL A 90 -0.23 7.71 -5.01
CA VAL A 90 0.15 6.38 -4.51
C VAL A 90 -0.53 5.32 -5.36
N THR A 91 0.19 4.23 -5.67
CA THR A 91 -0.37 3.12 -6.46
C THR A 91 -1.50 2.41 -5.71
N ASN A 92 -2.57 2.08 -6.43
CA ASN A 92 -3.70 1.30 -5.90
C ASN A 92 -3.54 -0.21 -6.16
N GLN A 93 -2.50 -0.62 -6.89
CA GLN A 93 -2.27 -2.00 -7.31
C GLN A 93 -1.45 -2.77 -6.27
N TRP A 94 -2.12 -3.57 -5.45
CA TRP A 94 -1.49 -4.38 -4.41
C TRP A 94 -2.03 -5.81 -4.42
N SER A 95 -1.13 -6.78 -4.53
CA SER A 95 -1.39 -8.20 -4.35
C SER A 95 -1.24 -8.57 -2.87
N LYS A 96 -1.57 -9.82 -2.54
CA LYS A 96 -1.34 -10.36 -1.18
C LYS A 96 0.15 -10.47 -0.86
N ASP A 97 0.96 -10.77 -1.86
CA ASP A 97 2.39 -11.03 -1.67
C ASP A 97 3.15 -9.71 -1.43
N ASN A 98 2.90 -8.69 -2.26
CA ASN A 98 3.63 -7.42 -2.15
C ASN A 98 3.20 -6.57 -0.94
N ILE A 99 1.93 -6.66 -0.50
CA ILE A 99 1.49 -5.91 0.68
C ILE A 99 2.14 -6.45 1.97
N SER A 100 2.39 -7.76 2.04
CA SER A 100 3.07 -8.38 3.20
C SER A 100 4.49 -7.84 3.36
N GLU A 101 5.23 -7.72 2.26
CA GLU A 101 6.57 -7.13 2.24
C GLU A 101 6.54 -5.65 2.66
N PHE A 102 5.58 -4.88 2.15
CA PHE A 102 5.38 -3.49 2.56
C PHE A 102 5.10 -3.37 4.06
N ILE A 103 4.21 -4.20 4.62
CA ILE A 103 3.89 -4.17 6.06
C ILE A 103 5.12 -4.51 6.90
N LYS A 104 5.91 -5.53 6.50
CA LYS A 104 7.17 -5.87 7.17
C LYS A 104 8.15 -4.70 7.13
N PHE A 105 8.28 -4.04 5.97
CA PHE A 105 9.10 -2.85 5.82
C PHE A 105 8.66 -1.73 6.78
N VAL A 106 7.35 -1.44 6.82
CA VAL A 106 6.79 -0.37 7.67
C VAL A 106 7.02 -0.65 9.14
N ARG A 107 6.73 -1.86 9.62
CA ARG A 107 6.97 -2.26 11.01
C ARG A 107 8.44 -2.18 11.40
N LYS A 108 9.35 -2.55 10.49
CA LYS A 108 10.80 -2.57 10.76
C LYS A 108 11.43 -1.18 10.71
N ASN A 109 11.13 -0.41 9.67
CA ASN A 109 11.85 0.84 9.36
C ASN A 109 11.12 2.08 9.88
N LEU A 110 9.79 2.09 9.86
CA LEU A 110 8.98 3.21 10.38
C LEU A 110 8.51 2.98 11.82
N LYS A 111 8.67 1.75 12.35
CA LYS A 111 8.22 1.34 13.70
C LYS A 111 6.71 1.55 13.94
N GLU A 112 5.93 1.58 12.86
CA GLU A 112 4.49 1.76 12.90
C GLU A 112 3.77 0.43 13.15
N ASN A 113 2.70 0.48 13.94
CA ASN A 113 1.88 -0.70 14.24
C ASN A 113 0.77 -0.85 13.19
N ILE A 114 0.82 -1.95 12.43
CA ILE A 114 -0.24 -2.36 11.51
C ILE A 114 -0.72 -3.72 11.98
N VAL A 115 -2.01 -3.90 12.20
CA VAL A 115 -2.61 -5.20 12.57
C VAL A 115 -3.37 -5.75 11.37
N VAL A 116 -3.29 -7.06 11.15
CA VAL A 116 -4.12 -7.73 10.13
C VAL A 116 -5.41 -8.14 10.81
N CYS A 117 -6.55 -7.78 10.21
CA CYS A 117 -7.89 -8.10 10.72
C CYS A 117 -8.45 -9.36 10.07
#